data_AF-A0A2G9MQ09-F1
#
_entry.id   AF-A0A2G9MQ09-F1
#
_cell.length_a   1.000
_cell.length_b   1.000
_cell.length_c   1.000
_cell.angle_alpha   90.00
_cell.angle_beta   90.00
_cell.angle_gamma   90.00
#
_symmetry.space_group_name_H-M   'P 1'
#
loop_
_entity.id
_entity.type
_entity.pdbx_description
1 polymer ?
#
loop_
_entity_poly.entity_id
_entity_poly.type
_entity_poly.pdbx_seq_one_letter_code
_entity_poly.pdbx_strand_id
1 'polypeptide(L)'
;MGVWGTDQWMLEGSTNLDNIKVVLNAYRSIRERITYCSVPITSGHFYYSELEKKGVKSIDELVEEDQKIFIKYIMDNNSKEGIAFADEIAKESRRPVISPCAFEARTQRWREDDYMYLWFRLIEEKAKKLVMKPGWEYSNGASREFVRAIEMQFGFINPGNSLAKLPDDVDLNKEYDRIKKINLYAPGWQYLYLEDGVKLLSYAIHDLKQKGFEVPILEQSLCKLYHISLFGIKNLEQKKEKIPYKPEFDTEDSIISKEIKNLTKLKNKQLPLFKSKLEELKLKYN
;
A
#
# COMPACT_ATOMS: atom_id res chain seq x y z
N MET A 1 10.13 -6.99 -21.40
CA MET A 1 8.86 -6.80 -22.12
C MET A 1 7.83 -7.64 -21.38
N GLY A 2 6.85 -7.18 -20.61
CA GLY A 2 6.23 -5.88 -20.43
C GLY A 2 4.77 -6.15 -20.06
N VAL A 3 4.52 -6.94 -19.00
CA VAL A 3 3.16 -7.24 -18.50
C VAL A 3 2.94 -6.37 -17.25
N TRP A 4 2.69 -5.08 -17.49
CA TRP A 4 2.25 -4.13 -16.46
C TRP A 4 1.09 -3.34 -17.07
N GLY A 5 -0.10 -3.95 -17.12
CA GLY A 5 -1.25 -3.36 -17.80
C GLY A 5 -2.58 -4.10 -17.62
N THR A 6 -2.76 -4.87 -16.54
CA THR A 6 -4.00 -5.63 -16.31
C THR A 6 -5.12 -4.84 -15.64
N ASP A 7 -4.85 -3.64 -15.11
CA ASP A 7 -5.87 -2.87 -14.37
C ASP A 7 -6.82 -2.09 -15.30
N GLN A 8 -6.47 -1.97 -16.59
CA GLN A 8 -7.16 -1.11 -17.55
C GLN A 8 -8.51 -1.72 -18.03
N TRP A 9 -8.69 -3.05 -17.97
CA TRP A 9 -9.74 -3.72 -18.76
C TRP A 9 -11.00 -4.05 -17.94
N MET A 10 -10.99 -3.81 -16.63
CA MET A 10 -12.11 -4.17 -15.74
C MET A 10 -13.08 -3.02 -15.42
N LEU A 11 -12.79 -1.78 -15.84
CA LEU A 11 -13.56 -0.59 -15.41
C LEU A 11 -14.14 0.28 -16.53
N GLU A 12 -13.72 0.11 -17.79
CA GLU A 12 -14.24 0.90 -18.91
C GLU A 12 -15.71 0.55 -19.20
N GLY A 13 -16.61 1.52 -19.00
CA GLY A 13 -18.04 1.41 -19.31
C GLY A 13 -18.97 1.12 -18.11
N SER A 14 -18.47 1.10 -16.87
CA SER A 14 -19.29 0.83 -15.68
C SER A 14 -19.72 2.10 -14.93
N THR A 15 -20.98 2.15 -14.47
CA THR A 15 -21.54 3.18 -13.58
C THR A 15 -20.65 3.46 -12.36
N ASN A 16 -19.87 2.47 -11.91
CA ASN A 16 -18.96 2.61 -10.77
C ASN A 16 -17.80 3.56 -11.06
N LEU A 17 -17.24 3.54 -12.27
CA LEU A 17 -16.12 4.42 -12.61
C LEU A 17 -16.54 5.90 -12.57
N ASP A 18 -17.73 6.22 -13.05
CA ASP A 18 -18.24 7.60 -12.99
C ASP A 18 -18.55 8.03 -11.56
N ASN A 19 -19.10 7.13 -10.73
CA ASN A 19 -19.26 7.38 -9.29
C ASN A 19 -17.91 7.64 -8.60
N ILE A 20 -16.88 6.84 -8.92
CA ILE A 20 -15.52 7.04 -8.37
C ILE A 20 -14.96 8.40 -8.82
N LYS A 21 -15.15 8.80 -10.08
CA LYS A 21 -14.72 10.13 -10.56
C LYS A 21 -15.39 11.26 -9.79
N VAL A 22 -16.68 11.14 -9.47
CA VAL A 22 -17.40 12.13 -8.63
C VAL A 22 -16.74 12.25 -7.26
N VAL A 23 -16.45 11.12 -6.61
CA VAL A 23 -15.79 11.11 -5.29
C VAL A 23 -14.37 11.69 -5.37
N LEU A 24 -13.59 11.33 -6.39
CA LEU A 24 -12.27 11.92 -6.63
C LEU A 24 -12.34 13.44 -6.84
N ASN A 25 -13.33 13.92 -7.60
CA ASN A 25 -13.56 15.36 -7.78
C ASN A 25 -13.91 16.07 -6.48
N ALA A 26 -14.68 15.44 -5.60
CA ALA A 26 -14.94 15.95 -4.26
C ALA A 26 -13.63 16.08 -3.46
N TYR A 27 -12.77 15.06 -3.45
CA TYR A 27 -11.45 15.16 -2.79
C TYR A 27 -10.51 16.19 -3.44
N ARG A 28 -10.62 16.41 -4.76
CA ARG A 28 -9.83 17.44 -5.45
C ARG A 28 -10.18 18.85 -4.98
N SER A 29 -11.39 19.07 -4.46
CA SER A 29 -11.80 20.36 -3.88
C SER A 29 -11.01 20.75 -2.63
N ILE A 30 -10.42 19.79 -1.91
CA ILE A 30 -9.47 20.04 -0.81
C ILE A 30 -8.20 20.62 -1.44
N ARG A 31 -7.91 21.91 -1.27
CA ARG A 31 -6.79 22.53 -1.98
C ARG A 31 -5.42 22.12 -1.43
N GLU A 32 -5.35 21.80 -0.14
CA GLU A 32 -4.12 21.33 0.49
C GLU A 32 -3.78 19.88 0.09
N ARG A 33 -2.51 19.52 0.30
CA ARG A 33 -2.10 18.11 0.30
C ARG A 33 -2.54 17.46 1.61
N ILE A 34 -2.81 16.16 1.54
CA ILE A 34 -3.36 15.41 2.66
C ILE A 34 -2.31 14.56 3.38
N THR A 35 -2.63 14.20 4.62
CA THR A 35 -2.09 13.03 5.29
C THR A 35 -3.10 11.90 5.12
N TYR A 36 -2.73 10.82 4.44
CA TYR A 36 -3.59 9.64 4.27
C TYR A 36 -3.24 8.61 5.35
N CYS A 37 -4.24 8.12 6.07
CA CYS A 37 -4.09 7.06 7.06
C CYS A 37 -4.46 5.71 6.42
N SER A 38 -3.48 4.84 6.25
CA SER A 38 -3.68 3.47 5.77
C SER A 38 -4.07 2.57 6.94
N VAL A 39 -5.26 1.97 6.85
CA VAL A 39 -5.93 1.27 7.95
C VAL A 39 -6.62 0.01 7.40
N PRO A 40 -6.70 -1.08 8.20
CA PRO A 40 -7.51 -2.24 7.84
C PRO A 40 -9.01 -1.91 7.80
N ILE A 41 -9.76 -2.51 6.86
CA ILE A 41 -11.23 -2.39 6.76
C ILE A 41 -11.88 -3.79 6.73
N THR A 42 -11.62 -4.56 5.67
CA THR A 42 -12.21 -5.89 5.45
C THR A 42 -11.31 -7.05 5.86
N SER A 43 -10.02 -6.77 6.09
CA SER A 43 -8.99 -7.72 6.54
C SER A 43 -8.26 -7.14 7.77
N GLY A 44 -7.15 -7.72 8.21
CA GLY A 44 -6.41 -7.27 9.39
C GLY A 44 -6.57 -8.20 10.60
N HIS A 45 -6.11 -7.74 11.76
CA HIS A 45 -6.13 -8.54 12.98
C HIS A 45 -7.52 -9.04 13.35
N PHE A 46 -8.55 -8.18 13.35
CA PHE A 46 -9.92 -8.61 13.68
C PHE A 46 -10.44 -9.72 12.75
N TYR A 47 -10.07 -9.67 11.47
CA TYR A 47 -10.44 -10.70 10.51
C TYR A 47 -9.81 -12.05 10.89
N TYR A 48 -8.48 -12.11 11.00
CA TYR A 48 -7.79 -13.37 11.28
C TYR A 48 -8.07 -13.91 12.68
N SER A 49 -8.24 -13.04 13.69
CA SER A 49 -8.60 -13.45 15.04
C SER A 49 -9.99 -14.07 15.11
N GLU A 50 -10.96 -13.56 14.33
CA GLU A 50 -12.29 -14.16 14.32
C GLU A 50 -12.30 -15.50 13.58
N LEU A 51 -11.56 -15.63 12.47
CA LEU A 51 -11.37 -16.93 11.81
C LEU A 51 -10.77 -17.97 12.77
N GLU A 52 -9.70 -17.59 13.48
CA GLU A 52 -9.03 -18.46 14.45
C GLU A 52 -9.96 -18.89 15.58
N LYS A 53 -10.71 -17.94 16.15
CA LYS A 53 -11.68 -18.19 17.21
C LYS A 53 -12.82 -19.12 16.80
N LYS A 54 -13.23 -19.06 15.53
CA LYS A 54 -14.28 -19.91 14.95
C LYS A 54 -13.76 -21.24 14.41
N GLY A 55 -12.44 -21.39 14.28
CA GLY A 55 -11.82 -22.60 13.74
C GLY A 55 -11.95 -22.73 12.21
N VAL A 56 -12.38 -21.67 11.52
CA VAL A 56 -12.53 -21.61 10.06
C VAL A 56 -11.28 -21.00 9.41
N LYS A 57 -11.09 -21.22 8.11
CA LYS A 57 -9.89 -20.78 7.36
C LYS A 57 -10.15 -19.73 6.31
N SER A 58 -11.41 -19.48 5.97
CA SER A 58 -11.80 -18.52 4.93
C SER A 58 -12.99 -17.67 5.36
N ILE A 59 -13.17 -16.54 4.65
CA ILE A 59 -14.35 -15.70 4.84
C ILE A 59 -15.64 -16.42 4.44
N ASP A 60 -15.59 -17.28 3.43
CA ASP A 60 -16.75 -18.02 2.95
C ASP A 60 -17.26 -18.97 4.04
N GLU A 61 -16.36 -19.73 4.68
CA GLU A 61 -16.69 -20.57 5.84
C GLU A 61 -17.26 -19.73 7.00
N LEU A 62 -16.67 -18.55 7.27
CA LEU A 62 -17.15 -17.68 8.35
C LEU A 62 -18.56 -17.12 8.09
N VAL A 63 -18.85 -16.76 6.84
CA VAL A 63 -20.14 -16.21 6.41
C VAL A 63 -21.22 -17.29 6.36
N GLU A 64 -20.85 -18.54 6.04
CA GLU A 64 -21.74 -19.70 6.15
C GLU A 64 -22.21 -19.93 7.59
N GLU A 65 -21.33 -19.73 8.58
CA GLU A 65 -21.70 -19.82 10.00
C GLU A 65 -22.52 -18.62 10.49
N ASP A 66 -22.07 -17.39 10.20
CA ASP A 66 -22.74 -16.16 10.61
C ASP A 66 -22.46 -15.01 9.63
N GLN A 67 -23.34 -14.83 8.65
CA GLN A 67 -23.23 -13.75 7.66
C GLN A 67 -23.08 -12.36 8.27
N LYS A 68 -23.59 -12.12 9.49
CA LYS A 68 -23.56 -10.80 10.11
C LYS A 68 -22.20 -10.51 10.76
N ILE A 69 -21.40 -11.52 11.06
CA ILE A 69 -20.14 -11.35 11.78
C ILE A 69 -19.13 -10.53 10.97
N PHE A 70 -19.07 -10.73 9.66
CA PHE A 70 -18.12 -10.01 8.81
C PHE A 70 -18.39 -8.50 8.83
N ILE A 71 -19.63 -8.10 8.59
CA ILE A 71 -19.97 -6.67 8.57
C ILE A 71 -19.97 -6.10 9.99
N LYS A 72 -20.71 -6.72 10.92
CA LYS A 72 -20.95 -6.11 12.24
C LYS A 72 -19.80 -6.20 13.20
N TYR A 73 -18.92 -7.19 13.05
CA TYR A 73 -17.79 -7.36 13.95
C TYR A 73 -16.49 -6.95 13.28
N ILE A 74 -16.15 -7.53 12.13
CA ILE A 74 -14.85 -7.27 11.50
C ILE A 74 -14.80 -5.86 10.94
N MET A 75 -15.73 -5.48 10.05
CA MET A 75 -15.69 -4.16 9.42
C MET A 75 -15.97 -3.01 10.40
N ASP A 76 -16.93 -3.17 11.32
CA ASP A 76 -17.27 -2.12 12.27
C ASP A 76 -16.14 -1.86 13.28
N ASN A 77 -15.47 -2.91 13.81
CA ASN A 77 -14.34 -2.72 14.72
C ASN A 77 -13.12 -2.13 13.99
N ASN A 78 -12.79 -2.64 12.79
CA ASN A 78 -11.75 -2.07 11.95
C ASN A 78 -12.03 -0.59 11.64
N SER A 79 -13.26 -0.26 11.25
CA SER A 79 -13.66 1.10 10.92
C SER A 79 -13.56 2.03 12.12
N LYS A 80 -14.06 1.59 13.28
CA LYS A 80 -14.00 2.34 14.53
C LYS A 80 -12.56 2.63 14.95
N GLU A 81 -11.68 1.62 14.94
CA GLU A 81 -10.27 1.84 15.26
C GLU A 81 -9.55 2.68 14.21
N GLY A 82 -9.88 2.51 12.93
CA GLY A 82 -9.28 3.27 11.83
C GLY A 82 -9.66 4.76 11.86
N ILE A 83 -10.91 5.08 12.24
CA ILE A 83 -11.37 6.46 12.46
C ILE A 83 -10.66 7.04 13.68
N ALA A 84 -10.69 6.34 14.82
CA ALA A 84 -10.01 6.82 16.03
C ALA A 84 -8.51 7.05 15.80
N PHE A 85 -7.84 6.15 15.06
CA PHE A 85 -6.44 6.33 14.68
C PHE A 85 -6.23 7.60 13.83
N ALA A 86 -7.09 7.85 12.85
CA ALA A 86 -7.00 9.05 12.02
C ALA A 86 -7.25 10.33 12.83
N ASP A 87 -8.18 10.31 13.79
CA ASP A 87 -8.42 11.43 14.70
C ASP A 87 -7.18 11.73 15.57
N GLU A 88 -6.48 10.71 16.05
CA GLU A 88 -5.20 10.89 16.76
C GLU A 88 -4.12 11.51 15.85
N ILE A 89 -3.97 11.00 14.62
CA ILE A 89 -3.03 11.59 13.64
C ILE A 89 -3.40 13.04 13.31
N ALA A 90 -4.69 13.38 13.28
CA ALA A 90 -5.17 14.73 13.01
C ALA A 90 -4.75 15.75 14.07
N LYS A 91 -4.60 15.35 15.34
CA LYS A 91 -4.13 16.24 16.41
C LYS A 91 -2.73 16.80 16.17
N GLU A 92 -1.88 16.03 15.49
CA GLU A 92 -0.48 16.39 15.22
C GLU A 92 -0.24 16.78 13.75
N SER A 93 -1.16 16.39 12.85
CA SER A 93 -1.06 16.67 11.43
C SER A 93 -1.42 18.13 11.12
N ARG A 94 -0.46 18.88 10.54
CA ARG A 94 -0.72 20.22 9.95
C ARG A 94 -1.43 20.18 8.60
N ARG A 95 -2.10 19.06 8.28
CA ARG A 95 -2.76 18.80 6.98
C ARG A 95 -4.07 18.08 7.22
N PRO A 96 -5.07 18.26 6.34
CA PRO A 96 -6.26 17.43 6.35
C PRO A 96 -5.88 15.95 6.37
N VAL A 97 -6.50 15.21 7.28
CA VAL A 97 -6.30 13.77 7.43
C VAL A 97 -7.46 13.05 6.75
N ILE A 98 -7.16 12.07 5.91
CA ILE A 98 -8.15 11.20 5.29
C ILE A 98 -7.98 9.79 5.82
N SER A 99 -9.08 9.19 6.25
CA SER A 99 -9.19 7.76 6.59
C SER A 99 -10.18 7.09 5.64
N PRO A 100 -9.82 5.98 4.98
CA PRO A 100 -10.74 5.26 4.11
C PRO A 100 -11.90 4.64 4.92
N CYS A 101 -11.74 4.41 6.23
CA CYS A 101 -12.81 3.93 7.11
C CYS A 101 -13.98 4.91 7.27
N ALA A 102 -13.77 6.21 7.02
CA ALA A 102 -14.82 7.21 7.11
C ALA A 102 -15.70 7.28 5.84
N PHE A 103 -15.34 6.54 4.79
CA PHE A 103 -16.04 6.54 3.51
C PHE A 103 -16.79 5.23 3.31
N GLU A 104 -18.07 5.36 2.96
CA GLU A 104 -18.96 4.22 2.74
C GLU A 104 -19.71 4.38 1.43
N ALA A 105 -19.49 3.46 0.48
CA ALA A 105 -20.18 3.41 -0.81
C ALA A 105 -21.11 2.18 -0.91
N ARG A 106 -21.73 1.76 0.20
CA ARG A 106 -22.59 0.56 0.25
C ARG A 106 -23.74 0.62 -0.78
N THR A 107 -24.30 1.80 -1.03
CA THR A 107 -25.40 1.96 -1.99
C THR A 107 -24.96 1.86 -3.45
N GLN A 108 -23.66 2.02 -3.73
CA GLN A 108 -23.07 1.91 -5.08
C GLN A 108 -22.54 0.50 -5.39
N ARG A 109 -22.63 -0.45 -4.44
CA ARG A 109 -22.18 -1.85 -4.63
C ARG A 109 -20.74 -1.97 -5.13
N TRP A 110 -19.85 -1.10 -4.64
CA TRP A 110 -18.44 -1.15 -4.98
C TRP A 110 -17.79 -2.45 -4.50
N ARG A 111 -16.97 -3.03 -5.36
CA ARG A 111 -16.10 -4.16 -5.04
C ARG A 111 -14.79 -3.67 -4.42
N GLU A 112 -14.01 -4.57 -3.83
CA GLU A 112 -12.70 -4.22 -3.27
C GLU A 112 -11.81 -3.46 -4.26
N ASP A 113 -11.78 -3.89 -5.53
CA ASP A 113 -11.00 -3.21 -6.57
C ASP A 113 -11.47 -1.79 -6.88
N ASP A 114 -12.78 -1.50 -6.74
CA ASP A 114 -13.32 -0.15 -6.91
C ASP A 114 -12.82 0.78 -5.80
N TYR A 115 -12.81 0.29 -4.54
CA TYR A 115 -12.23 1.02 -3.41
C TYR A 115 -10.72 1.20 -3.57
N MET A 116 -10.00 0.13 -3.90
CA MET A 116 -8.55 0.21 -4.08
C MET A 116 -8.16 1.16 -5.21
N TYR A 117 -8.93 1.18 -6.29
CA TYR A 117 -8.77 2.17 -7.35
C TYR A 117 -8.95 3.58 -6.81
N LEU A 118 -10.07 3.90 -6.13
CA LEU A 118 -10.29 5.21 -5.51
C LEU A 118 -9.10 5.64 -4.62
N TRP A 119 -8.65 4.75 -3.73
CA TRP A 119 -7.63 5.07 -2.74
C TRP A 119 -6.25 5.25 -3.33
N PHE A 120 -5.84 4.40 -4.27
CA PHE A 120 -4.60 4.60 -5.03
C PHE A 120 -4.59 5.93 -5.75
N ARG A 121 -5.70 6.29 -6.41
CA ARG A 121 -5.85 7.59 -7.07
C ARG A 121 -5.73 8.75 -6.09
N LEU A 122 -6.38 8.67 -4.93
CA LEU A 122 -6.31 9.72 -3.92
C LEU A 122 -4.89 9.89 -3.35
N ILE A 123 -4.21 8.78 -3.05
CA ILE A 123 -2.83 8.77 -2.57
C ILE A 123 -1.91 9.39 -3.62
N GLU A 124 -2.00 8.92 -4.86
CA GLU A 124 -1.22 9.43 -5.99
C GLU A 124 -1.45 10.92 -6.18
N GLU A 125 -2.69 11.39 -6.21
CA GLU A 125 -3.02 12.78 -6.55
C GLU A 125 -2.81 13.76 -5.40
N LYS A 126 -3.01 13.36 -4.14
CA LYS A 126 -3.15 14.30 -3.02
C LYS A 126 -2.26 14.02 -1.84
N ALA A 127 -1.84 12.77 -1.60
CA ALA A 127 -1.08 12.45 -0.40
C ALA A 127 0.32 13.09 -0.44
N LYS A 128 0.65 13.79 0.64
CA LYS A 128 2.03 14.18 0.95
C LYS A 128 2.67 13.23 1.96
N LYS A 129 1.83 12.68 2.84
CA LYS A 129 2.22 11.72 3.87
C LYS A 129 1.26 10.53 3.82
N LEU A 130 1.80 9.33 3.98
CA LEU A 130 1.06 8.11 4.23
C LEU A 130 1.42 7.62 5.63
N VAL A 131 0.43 7.45 6.52
CA VAL A 131 0.65 6.97 7.88
C VAL A 131 -0.01 5.60 8.03
N MET A 132 0.78 4.59 8.36
CA MET A 132 0.33 3.22 8.50
C MET A 132 -0.11 2.96 9.94
N LYS A 133 -1.34 2.47 10.14
CA LYS A 133 -1.81 2.01 11.46
C LYS A 133 -1.03 0.76 11.90
N PRO A 134 -0.77 0.55 13.21
CA PRO A 134 -0.22 -0.72 13.70
C PRO A 134 -1.03 -1.92 13.21
N GLY A 135 -0.32 -2.96 12.76
CA GLY A 135 -0.93 -4.16 12.20
C GLY A 135 -1.40 -4.01 10.76
N TRP A 136 -1.01 -2.94 10.05
CA TRP A 136 -1.32 -2.76 8.63
C TRP A 136 -0.83 -3.93 7.77
N GLU A 137 0.25 -4.59 8.17
CA GLU A 137 0.86 -5.73 7.48
C GLU A 137 -0.04 -6.98 7.48
N TYR A 138 -1.09 -7.01 8.30
CA TYR A 138 -2.14 -8.03 8.30
C TYR A 138 -3.32 -7.64 7.39
N SER A 139 -3.32 -6.47 6.76
CA SER A 139 -4.43 -6.03 5.90
C SER A 139 -4.03 -6.04 4.43
N ASN A 140 -4.85 -6.69 3.61
CA ASN A 140 -4.69 -6.72 2.16
C ASN A 140 -4.69 -5.32 1.54
N GLY A 141 -5.64 -4.46 1.95
CA GLY A 141 -5.74 -3.09 1.43
C GLY A 141 -4.55 -2.24 1.87
N ALA A 142 -4.24 -2.23 3.17
CA ALA A 142 -3.15 -1.43 3.70
C ALA A 142 -1.78 -1.88 3.18
N SER A 143 -1.55 -3.19 2.99
CA SER A 143 -0.32 -3.68 2.39
C SER A 143 -0.16 -3.24 0.94
N ARG A 144 -1.24 -3.26 0.17
CA ARG A 144 -1.29 -2.77 -1.21
C ARG A 144 -1.01 -1.26 -1.29
N GLU A 145 -1.54 -0.46 -0.36
CA GLU A 145 -1.28 0.98 -0.26
C GLU A 145 0.19 1.28 0.10
N PHE A 146 0.77 0.53 1.02
CA PHE A 146 2.20 0.62 1.33
C PHE A 146 3.05 0.34 0.09
N VAL A 147 2.80 -0.78 -0.60
CA VAL A 147 3.50 -1.14 -1.84
C VAL A 147 3.36 -0.03 -2.86
N ARG A 148 2.16 0.53 -3.04
CA ARG A 148 1.91 1.61 -3.99
C ARG A 148 2.74 2.85 -3.69
N ALA A 149 2.85 3.25 -2.43
CA ALA A 149 3.68 4.38 -2.03
C ALA A 149 5.18 4.12 -2.26
N ILE A 150 5.66 2.89 -2.04
CA ILE A 150 7.03 2.50 -2.42
C ILE A 150 7.21 2.55 -3.95
N GLU A 151 6.27 2.01 -4.73
CA GLU A 151 6.31 2.09 -6.20
C GLU A 151 6.42 3.55 -6.67
N MET A 152 5.69 4.47 -6.03
CA MET A 152 5.78 5.92 -6.28
C MET A 152 7.18 6.47 -5.96
N GLN A 153 7.73 6.17 -4.78
CA GLN A 153 9.08 6.62 -4.38
C GLN A 153 10.18 6.19 -5.36
N PHE A 154 10.07 4.98 -5.90
CA PHE A 154 11.03 4.44 -6.88
C PHE A 154 10.70 4.81 -8.33
N GLY A 155 9.60 5.53 -8.57
CA GLY A 155 9.22 6.02 -9.90
C GLY A 155 8.63 4.96 -10.83
N PHE A 156 8.13 3.84 -10.29
CA PHE A 156 7.41 2.83 -11.07
C PHE A 156 6.02 3.32 -11.50
N ILE A 157 5.48 4.34 -10.83
CA ILE A 157 4.17 4.92 -11.16
C ILE A 157 4.37 6.18 -11.98
N ASN A 158 3.86 6.20 -13.21
CA ASN A 158 3.85 7.38 -14.06
C ASN A 158 2.45 8.03 -14.07
N PRO A 159 2.28 9.28 -13.56
CA PRO A 159 1.02 10.02 -13.60
C PRO A 159 0.45 10.16 -15.01
N GLY A 160 1.31 10.20 -16.04
CA GLY A 160 0.89 10.33 -17.44
C GLY A 160 0.26 9.06 -18.03
N ASN A 161 0.54 7.88 -17.46
CA ASN A 161 -0.10 6.61 -17.84
C ASN A 161 -1.26 6.24 -16.91
N SER A 162 -1.66 7.17 -16.05
CA SER A 162 -2.68 6.96 -15.06
C SER A 162 -4.06 7.18 -15.71
N LEU A 163 -5.05 6.35 -15.36
CA LEU A 163 -6.38 6.29 -16.01
C LEU A 163 -7.17 7.62 -16.00
N ALA A 164 -6.83 8.56 -15.12
CA ALA A 164 -7.34 9.92 -15.20
C ALA A 164 -6.26 10.82 -15.81
N LYS A 165 -6.55 11.34 -17.00
CA LYS A 165 -5.85 12.49 -17.55
C LYS A 165 -5.87 13.59 -16.48
N LEU A 166 -4.70 13.96 -15.98
CA LEU A 166 -4.59 15.14 -15.12
C LEU A 166 -5.06 16.36 -15.92
N PRO A 167 -5.60 17.41 -15.26
CA PRO A 167 -5.95 18.65 -15.95
C PRO A 167 -4.78 19.16 -16.81
N ASP A 168 -5.09 19.75 -17.97
CA ASP A 168 -4.07 20.14 -18.98
C ASP A 168 -3.07 21.19 -18.45
N ASP A 169 -3.41 21.90 -17.37
CA ASP A 169 -2.54 22.87 -16.69
C ASP A 169 -1.58 22.24 -15.67
N VAL A 170 -1.65 20.92 -15.46
CA VAL A 170 -0.77 20.22 -14.52
C VAL A 170 0.55 19.86 -15.18
N ASP A 171 1.63 20.39 -14.60
CA ASP A 171 3.01 20.02 -14.95
C ASP A 171 3.30 18.57 -14.50
N LEU A 172 3.24 17.65 -15.46
CA LEU A 172 3.42 16.20 -15.22
C LEU A 172 4.78 15.87 -14.61
N ASN A 173 5.84 16.60 -14.96
CA ASN A 173 7.16 16.35 -14.40
C ASN A 173 7.21 16.76 -12.92
N LYS A 174 6.63 17.92 -12.58
CA LYS A 174 6.50 18.33 -11.17
C LYS A 174 5.67 17.36 -10.35
N GLU A 175 4.57 16.86 -10.90
CA GLU A 175 3.74 15.86 -10.21
C GLU A 175 4.46 14.52 -10.06
N TYR A 176 5.20 14.08 -11.09
CA TYR A 176 6.04 12.88 -11.00
C TYR A 176 7.14 13.02 -9.94
N ASP A 177 7.81 14.16 -9.88
CA ASP A 177 8.80 14.44 -8.83
C ASP A 177 8.17 14.56 -7.44
N ARG A 178 6.94 15.05 -7.35
CA ARG A 178 6.21 15.13 -6.09
C ARG A 178 5.86 13.73 -5.56
N ILE A 179 5.28 12.86 -6.39
CA ILE A 179 4.87 11.52 -5.91
C ILE A 179 6.05 10.70 -5.39
N LYS A 180 7.24 10.89 -5.98
CA LYS A 180 8.48 10.29 -5.50
C LYS A 180 8.88 10.74 -4.09
N LYS A 181 8.40 11.92 -3.67
CA LYS A 181 8.68 12.55 -2.37
C LYS A 181 7.52 12.38 -1.38
N ILE A 182 6.70 11.33 -1.55
CA ILE A 182 5.74 10.92 -0.52
C ILE A 182 6.52 10.34 0.67
N ASN A 183 6.12 10.73 1.88
CA ASN A 183 6.73 10.22 3.10
C ASN A 183 5.83 9.15 3.72
N LEU A 184 6.40 8.00 4.09
CA LEU A 184 5.70 6.95 4.82
C LEU A 184 6.07 7.00 6.31
N TYR A 185 5.07 6.80 7.17
CA TYR A 185 5.24 6.85 8.62
C TYR A 185 4.52 5.69 9.32
N ALA A 186 5.11 5.21 10.41
CA ALA A 186 4.44 4.49 11.47
C ALA A 186 3.86 5.49 12.49
N PRO A 187 3.10 5.04 13.51
CA PRO A 187 2.64 5.94 14.58
C PRO A 187 3.80 6.64 15.28
N GLY A 188 3.52 7.84 15.81
CA GLY A 188 4.54 8.71 16.38
C GLY A 188 5.48 9.34 15.34
N TRP A 189 5.07 9.37 14.06
CA TRP A 189 5.81 9.96 12.95
C TRP A 189 7.21 9.36 12.73
N GLN A 190 7.41 8.10 13.13
CA GLN A 190 8.61 7.35 12.75
C GLN A 190 8.54 7.02 11.26
N TYR A 191 9.61 7.31 10.50
CA TYR A 191 9.66 6.95 9.08
C TYR A 191 9.57 5.42 8.89
N LEU A 192 8.82 5.02 7.87
CA LEU A 192 8.84 3.65 7.36
C LEU A 192 9.57 3.61 6.02
N TYR A 193 10.41 2.59 5.87
CA TYR A 193 11.20 2.34 4.68
C TYR A 193 10.81 1.02 4.01
N LEU A 194 11.34 0.79 2.82
CA LEU A 194 11.13 -0.45 2.06
C LEU A 194 11.47 -1.68 2.90
N GLU A 195 12.59 -1.62 3.62
CA GLU A 195 13.02 -2.73 4.49
C GLU A 195 12.06 -3.03 5.63
N ASP A 196 11.45 -2.00 6.23
CA ASP A 196 10.45 -2.18 7.29
C ASP A 196 9.23 -2.91 6.74
N GLY A 197 8.76 -2.51 5.55
CA GLY A 197 7.66 -3.17 4.88
C GLY A 197 7.94 -4.64 4.55
N VAL A 198 9.11 -4.93 3.99
CA VAL A 198 9.54 -6.32 3.70
C VAL A 198 9.57 -7.15 4.98
N LYS A 199 10.15 -6.61 6.05
CA LYS A 199 10.28 -7.27 7.34
C LYS A 199 8.90 -7.55 7.96
N LEU A 200 8.07 -6.53 8.11
CA LEU A 200 6.74 -6.63 8.74
C LEU A 200 5.82 -7.58 7.96
N LEU A 201 5.74 -7.45 6.63
CA LEU A 201 4.93 -8.36 5.82
C LEU A 201 5.44 -9.81 5.89
N SER A 202 6.76 -10.02 5.89
CA SER A 202 7.32 -11.37 6.04
C SER A 202 6.93 -12.01 7.37
N TYR A 203 6.94 -11.24 8.47
CA TYR A 203 6.48 -11.71 9.77
C TYR A 203 4.99 -12.04 9.78
N ALA A 204 4.14 -11.15 9.28
CA ALA A 204 2.69 -11.37 9.23
C ALA A 204 2.32 -12.59 8.37
N ILE A 205 2.93 -12.73 7.19
CA ILE A 205 2.72 -13.90 6.33
C ILE A 205 3.16 -15.18 7.04
N HIS A 206 4.31 -15.17 7.71
CA HIS A 206 4.77 -16.35 8.46
C HIS A 206 3.82 -16.72 9.59
N ASP A 207 3.41 -15.75 10.43
CA ASP A 207 2.45 -15.94 11.52
C ASP A 207 1.14 -16.54 11.02
N LEU A 208 0.53 -15.92 9.99
CA LEU A 208 -0.75 -16.36 9.45
C LEU A 208 -0.67 -17.75 8.81
N LYS A 209 0.44 -18.08 8.15
CA LYS A 209 0.66 -19.43 7.60
C LYS A 209 0.86 -20.49 8.69
N GLN A 210 1.51 -20.17 9.81
CA GLN A 210 1.60 -21.10 10.95
C GLN A 210 0.21 -21.41 11.52
N LYS A 211 -0.73 -20.47 11.43
CA LYS A 211 -2.14 -20.65 11.81
C LYS A 211 -2.98 -21.34 10.73
N GLY A 212 -2.38 -21.69 9.59
CA GLY A 212 -3.03 -22.38 8.49
C GLY A 212 -3.89 -21.49 7.59
N PHE A 213 -3.68 -20.17 7.61
CA PHE A 213 -4.38 -19.24 6.72
C PHE A 213 -3.66 -19.09 5.38
N GLU A 214 -4.45 -18.97 4.31
CA GLU A 214 -3.94 -18.54 3.00
C GLU A 214 -3.93 -17.01 2.91
N VAL A 215 -2.83 -16.46 2.37
CA VAL A 215 -2.58 -15.00 2.37
C VAL A 215 -2.03 -14.49 1.02
N PRO A 216 -2.64 -14.84 -0.12
CA PRO A 216 -2.07 -14.60 -1.44
C PRO A 216 -1.81 -13.12 -1.74
N ILE A 217 -2.68 -12.21 -1.26
CA ILE A 217 -2.52 -10.76 -1.49
C ILE A 217 -1.32 -10.19 -0.71
N LEU A 218 -1.09 -10.67 0.52
CA LEU A 218 0.08 -10.28 1.30
C LEU A 218 1.36 -10.83 0.65
N GLU A 219 1.34 -12.06 0.14
CA GLU A 219 2.47 -12.65 -0.60
C GLU A 219 2.77 -11.88 -1.88
N GLN A 220 1.74 -11.49 -2.63
CA GLN A 220 1.89 -10.66 -3.82
C GLN A 220 2.51 -9.29 -3.45
N SER A 221 2.06 -8.69 -2.35
CA SER A 221 2.59 -7.43 -1.83
C SER A 221 4.08 -7.56 -1.49
N LEU A 222 4.46 -8.60 -0.75
CA LEU A 222 5.85 -8.89 -0.41
C LEU A 222 6.72 -9.14 -1.65
N CYS A 223 6.19 -9.90 -2.62
CA CYS A 223 6.87 -10.16 -3.89
C CYS A 223 7.18 -8.86 -4.65
N LYS A 224 6.22 -7.94 -4.73
CA LYS A 224 6.42 -6.61 -5.33
C LYS A 224 7.52 -5.81 -4.62
N LEU A 225 7.50 -5.75 -3.28
CA LEU A 225 8.57 -5.07 -2.53
C LEU A 225 9.95 -5.68 -2.78
N TYR A 226 10.03 -7.00 -2.93
CA TYR A 226 11.27 -7.68 -3.25
C TYR A 226 11.78 -7.31 -4.66
N HIS A 227 10.90 -7.26 -5.66
CA HIS A 227 11.25 -6.79 -7.00
C HIS A 227 11.77 -5.35 -6.99
N ILE A 228 11.14 -4.46 -6.23
CA ILE A 228 11.59 -3.09 -6.05
C ILE A 228 12.98 -3.05 -5.38
N SER A 229 13.18 -3.88 -4.36
CA SER A 229 14.47 -4.01 -3.66
C SER A 229 15.59 -4.44 -4.62
N LEU A 230 15.33 -5.45 -5.46
CA LEU A 230 16.27 -5.92 -6.49
C LEU A 230 16.56 -4.84 -7.54
N PHE A 231 15.55 -4.09 -7.96
CA PHE A 231 15.72 -2.96 -8.87
C PHE A 231 16.61 -1.88 -8.24
N GLY A 232 16.37 -1.53 -6.98
CA GLY A 232 17.21 -0.61 -6.22
C GLY A 232 18.67 -1.06 -6.22
N ILE A 233 18.94 -2.29 -5.80
CA ILE A 233 20.29 -2.86 -5.75
C ILE A 233 20.99 -2.82 -7.12
N LYS A 234 20.33 -3.25 -8.21
CA LYS A 234 20.93 -3.25 -9.54
C LYS A 234 21.29 -1.84 -10.02
N ASN A 235 20.42 -0.87 -9.80
CA ASN A 235 20.69 0.52 -10.19
C ASN A 235 21.81 1.15 -9.37
N LEU A 236 22.00 0.73 -8.12
CA LEU A 236 23.10 1.19 -7.28
C LEU A 236 24.43 0.59 -7.75
N GLU A 237 24.45 -0.68 -8.13
CA GLU A 237 25.63 -1.37 -8.65
C GLU A 237 26.07 -0.81 -10.01
N GLN A 238 25.11 -0.42 -10.87
CA GLN A 238 25.38 0.12 -12.20
C GLN A 238 25.84 1.58 -12.19
N LYS A 239 25.45 2.37 -11.19
CA LYS A 239 25.76 3.81 -11.14
C LYS A 239 27.10 4.07 -10.44
N LYS A 240 28.19 3.77 -11.16
CA LYS A 240 29.43 4.57 -11.12
C LYS A 240 29.31 5.86 -11.95
N GLU A 241 28.21 6.08 -12.67
CA GLU A 241 27.88 7.33 -13.37
C GLU A 241 26.56 7.94 -12.86
N LYS A 242 26.54 9.28 -12.85
CA LYS A 242 25.54 10.14 -12.21
C LYS A 242 24.13 9.84 -12.72
N ILE A 243 23.27 9.38 -11.82
CA ILE A 243 21.82 9.49 -12.00
C ILE A 243 21.52 10.99 -12.22
N PRO A 244 20.62 11.37 -13.14
CA PRO A 244 20.10 12.75 -13.20
C PRO A 244 19.19 13.09 -12.00
N TYR A 245 19.19 12.27 -10.96
CA TYR A 245 18.70 12.62 -9.64
C TYR A 245 19.88 13.18 -8.84
N LYS A 246 20.10 14.49 -8.93
CA LYS A 246 20.80 15.24 -7.88
C LYS A 246 19.72 15.53 -6.84
N PRO A 247 19.68 14.82 -5.70
CA PRO A 247 18.90 15.31 -4.59
C PRO A 247 19.57 16.63 -4.19
N GLU A 248 18.90 17.77 -4.35
CA GLU A 248 19.18 18.94 -3.53
C GLU A 248 18.73 18.60 -2.10
N PHE A 249 19.46 17.70 -1.48
CA PHE A 249 19.42 17.46 -0.05
C PHE A 249 20.84 17.68 0.41
N ASP A 250 20.95 18.63 1.33
CA ASP A 250 22.21 19.06 1.91
C ASP A 250 22.97 17.87 2.50
N THR A 251 24.27 18.05 2.51
CA THR A 251 25.33 17.07 2.38
C THR A 251 25.51 16.09 3.56
N GLU A 252 26.20 14.99 3.24
CA GLU A 252 26.85 13.98 4.10
C GLU A 252 26.03 12.87 4.79
N ASP A 253 24.71 13.01 4.97
CA ASP A 253 23.91 11.98 5.65
C ASP A 253 22.64 11.56 4.87
N SER A 254 22.78 11.41 3.54
CA SER A 254 21.61 11.12 2.70
C SER A 254 20.96 9.80 3.11
N ILE A 255 19.66 9.86 3.41
CA ILE A 255 18.77 8.75 3.76
C ILE A 255 18.94 7.58 2.78
N ILE A 256 19.19 7.90 1.50
CA ILE A 256 19.46 6.92 0.45
C ILE A 256 20.75 6.14 0.75
N SER A 257 21.82 6.76 1.24
CA SER A 257 23.07 6.08 1.62
C SER A 257 22.92 5.13 2.82
N LYS A 258 22.07 5.48 3.80
CA LYS A 258 21.70 4.57 4.90
C LYS A 258 20.86 3.41 4.37
N GLU A 259 19.88 3.68 3.52
CA GLU A 259 19.03 2.68 2.87
C GLU A 259 19.85 1.70 2.00
N ILE A 260 20.82 2.20 1.23
CA ILE A 260 21.75 1.38 0.43
C ILE A 260 22.53 0.42 1.32
N LYS A 261 23.08 0.91 2.44
CA LYS A 261 23.86 0.08 3.38
C LYS A 261 22.98 -0.98 4.03
N ASN A 262 21.73 -0.64 4.37
CA ASN A 262 20.79 -1.57 4.99
C ASN A 262 20.29 -2.63 3.99
N LEU A 263 19.89 -2.23 2.78
CA LEU A 263 19.50 -3.13 1.70
C LEU A 263 20.64 -4.07 1.29
N THR A 264 21.89 -3.61 1.31
CA THR A 264 23.08 -4.46 1.05
C THR A 264 23.29 -5.49 2.16
N LYS A 265 23.08 -5.12 3.43
CA LYS A 265 23.11 -6.07 4.56
C LYS A 265 21.97 -7.10 4.48
N LEU A 266 20.77 -6.66 4.12
CA LEU A 266 19.60 -7.52 3.89
C LEU A 266 19.82 -8.48 2.71
N LYS A 267 20.37 -7.99 1.59
CA LYS A 267 20.78 -8.81 0.44
C LYS A 267 21.75 -9.91 0.86
N ASN A 268 22.72 -9.61 1.72
CA ASN A 268 23.70 -10.63 2.13
C ASN A 268 23.15 -11.63 3.15
N LYS A 269 22.16 -11.25 3.96
CA LYS A 269 21.65 -12.09 5.07
C LYS A 269 20.38 -12.88 4.74
N GLN A 270 19.47 -12.32 3.94
CA GLN A 270 18.15 -12.91 3.66
C GLN A 270 17.96 -13.40 2.22
N LEU A 271 18.69 -12.84 1.26
CA LEU A 271 18.57 -13.24 -0.16
C LEU A 271 18.86 -14.73 -0.42
N PRO A 272 19.81 -15.40 0.27
CA PRO A 272 20.02 -16.83 0.09
C PRO A 272 18.83 -17.67 0.57
N LEU A 273 18.29 -17.36 1.75
CA LEU A 273 17.11 -18.02 2.32
C LEU A 273 15.88 -17.82 1.41
N PHE A 274 15.74 -16.61 0.87
CA PHE A 274 14.59 -16.23 0.05
C PHE A 274 14.69 -16.77 -1.38
N LYS A 275 15.88 -16.82 -1.98
CA LYS A 275 16.08 -17.50 -3.28
C LYS A 275 15.68 -18.97 -3.20
N SER A 276 16.05 -19.66 -2.13
CA SER A 276 15.62 -21.04 -1.88
C SER A 276 14.09 -21.16 -1.83
N LYS A 277 13.43 -20.27 -1.08
CA LYS A 277 11.97 -20.24 -0.93
C LYS A 277 11.23 -19.85 -2.21
N LEU A 278 11.79 -18.92 -2.99
CA LEU A 278 11.21 -18.45 -4.26
C LEU A 278 11.30 -19.54 -5.33
N GLU A 279 12.39 -20.31 -5.37
CA GLU A 279 12.51 -21.47 -6.25
C GLU A 279 11.55 -22.60 -5.82
N GLU A 280 11.36 -22.84 -4.52
CA GLU A 280 10.30 -23.74 -4.01
C GLU A 280 8.89 -23.30 -4.47
N LEU A 281 8.59 -22.00 -4.38
CA LEU A 281 7.28 -21.47 -4.80
C LEU A 281 7.10 -21.55 -6.33
N LYS A 282 8.13 -21.27 -7.12
CA LYS A 282 8.07 -21.42 -8.59
C LYS A 282 7.85 -22.87 -9.03
N LEU A 283 8.37 -23.85 -8.28
CA LEU A 283 8.14 -25.28 -8.53
C LEU A 283 6.73 -25.73 -8.13
N LYS A 284 6.11 -25.05 -7.15
CA LYS A 284 4.77 -25.39 -6.66
C LYS A 284 3.64 -24.81 -7.55
N TYR A 285 3.91 -23.75 -8.28
CA TYR A 285 2.91 -22.97 -9.02
C TYR A 285 3.19 -22.84 -10.54
N ASN A 286 4.07 -23.68 -11.09
CA ASN A 286 4.18 -23.99 -12.53
C ASN A 286 3.87 -25.48 -12.72
#